data_AF-A0A2P8C5S2-F1
#
_entry.id   AF-A0A2P8C5S2-F1
#
_cell.length_a   1.000
_cell.length_b   1.000
_cell.length_c   1.000
_cell.angle_alpha   90.00
_cell.angle_beta   90.00
_cell.angle_gamma   90.00
#
_symmetry.space_group_name_H-M   'P 1'
#
loop_
_entity.id
_entity.type
_entity.pdbx_description
1 polymer ?
#
loop_
_entity_poly.entity_id
_entity_poly.type
_entity_poly.pdbx_seq_one_letter_code
_entity_poly.pdbx_strand_id
1 'polypeptide(L)'
;MRNLLLLILLVATQTIHAQGLIGTPNSLIVVYNYPGNHFYMEVKGKDKRTTDQAGVYIIDNRVVQIHAVSKDKFLEDTSQVLTTKEFIEKYIKWEVDYIESSFSFNVNSHVEFLKSKKGRDIAFWTYDMPAGEPEVKTDSTVTTPTQKQLFVVTRTKDFVVGINSPLFQKDQFDNIKNYLFDNIDGLVESNKEIDLDELNKKVNNVGAQ
;
A
#
# COMPACT_ATOMS: atom_id res chain seq x y z
N MET A 1 52.80 1.08 9.32
CA MET A 1 52.05 2.00 8.43
C MET A 1 50.57 1.77 8.69
N ARG A 2 49.96 2.63 9.52
CA ARG A 2 48.98 3.67 9.14
C ARG A 2 47.59 3.12 8.79
N ASN A 3 46.66 3.27 9.73
CA ASN A 3 45.22 3.12 9.59
C ASN A 3 44.68 3.94 8.40
N LEU A 4 43.69 3.42 7.66
CA LEU A 4 42.61 4.22 7.06
C LEU A 4 41.45 3.29 6.65
N LEU A 5 40.50 3.08 7.57
CA LEU A 5 39.15 3.68 7.58
C LEU A 5 38.20 3.10 6.52
N LEU A 6 37.33 2.20 7.00
CA LEU A 6 36.02 1.92 6.43
C LEU A 6 35.26 3.24 6.21
N LEU A 7 34.71 3.41 5.02
CA LEU A 7 33.49 4.20 4.82
C LEU A 7 32.55 3.39 3.94
N ILE A 8 31.94 2.36 4.52
CA ILE A 8 30.73 1.76 3.95
C ILE A 8 29.62 2.77 4.27
N LEU A 9 29.38 3.70 3.35
CA LEU A 9 28.14 4.47 3.37
C LEU A 9 27.02 3.51 2.95
N LEU A 10 26.57 2.70 3.90
CA LEU A 10 25.25 2.07 3.83
C LEU A 10 24.26 3.22 3.93
N VAL A 11 23.92 3.82 2.80
CA VAL A 11 22.62 4.48 2.67
C VAL A 11 21.62 3.33 2.71
N ALA A 12 21.27 2.94 3.94
CA ALA A 12 20.06 2.19 4.18
C ALA A 12 18.95 3.09 3.62
N THR A 13 18.50 2.80 2.41
CA THR A 13 17.23 3.30 1.92
C THR A 13 16.21 2.68 2.87
N GLN A 14 15.87 3.40 3.95
CA GLN A 14 14.84 2.95 4.86
C GLN A 14 13.57 2.82 4.04
N THR A 15 13.19 1.59 3.71
CA THR A 15 11.80 1.26 3.45
C THR A 15 11.10 1.56 4.77
N ILE A 16 10.43 2.71 4.82
CA ILE A 16 9.82 3.14 6.07
C ILE A 16 8.51 2.38 6.19
N HIS A 17 8.55 1.32 6.99
CA HIS A 17 7.41 0.46 7.28
C HIS A 17 6.38 1.18 8.14
N ALA A 18 5.15 0.63 8.19
CA ALA A 18 4.15 1.07 9.14
C ALA A 18 4.72 1.05 10.56
N GLN A 19 4.47 2.12 11.32
CA GLN A 19 5.00 2.28 12.67
C GLN A 19 4.13 1.55 13.72
N GLY A 20 2.89 1.17 13.37
CA GLY A 20 2.03 0.42 14.27
C GLY A 20 0.89 -0.32 13.56
N LEU A 21 0.45 -1.41 14.18
CA LEU A 21 -0.72 -2.20 13.77
C LEU A 21 -1.69 -2.27 14.94
N ILE A 22 -2.96 -1.94 14.70
CA ILE A 22 -4.03 -2.05 15.69
C ILE A 22 -5.12 -2.95 15.11
N GLY A 23 -5.30 -4.12 15.73
CA GLY A 23 -6.43 -5.00 15.42
C GLY A 23 -7.69 -4.51 16.13
N THR A 24 -8.80 -4.45 15.40
CA THR A 24 -10.15 -4.28 15.97
C THR A 24 -10.99 -5.54 15.72
N PRO A 25 -12.20 -5.68 16.28
CA PRO A 25 -13.08 -6.79 15.93
C PRO A 25 -13.42 -6.90 14.44
N ASN A 26 -13.42 -5.77 13.70
CA ASN A 26 -13.92 -5.69 12.32
C ASN A 26 -12.94 -5.05 11.32
N SER A 27 -11.73 -4.67 11.74
CA SER A 27 -10.72 -4.08 10.86
C SER A 27 -9.29 -4.30 11.37
N LEU A 28 -8.33 -4.08 10.48
CA LEU A 28 -6.92 -3.86 10.78
C LEU A 28 -6.60 -2.40 10.49
N ILE A 29 -6.02 -1.70 11.45
CA ILE A 29 -5.55 -0.32 11.27
C ILE A 29 -4.03 -0.33 11.14
N VAL A 30 -3.54 0.25 10.06
CA VAL A 30 -2.11 0.37 9.76
C VAL A 30 -1.71 1.84 9.88
N VAL A 31 -0.83 2.15 10.82
CA VAL A 31 -0.50 3.51 11.23
C VAL A 31 0.84 3.95 10.64
N TYR A 32 0.85 5.16 10.10
CA TYR A 32 1.98 5.82 9.48
C TYR A 32 2.27 7.18 10.14
N ASN A 33 3.42 7.31 10.83
CA ASN A 33 3.87 8.54 11.48
C ASN A 33 5.14 9.09 10.82
N TYR A 34 5.03 9.55 9.57
CA TYR A 34 6.15 10.19 8.88
C TYR A 34 6.36 11.62 9.38
N PRO A 35 7.61 12.14 9.35
CA PRO A 35 7.86 13.55 9.62
C PRO A 35 6.98 14.44 8.72
N GLY A 36 6.09 15.24 9.33
CA GLY A 36 5.19 16.13 8.61
C GLY A 36 3.98 15.47 7.94
N ASN A 37 3.86 14.14 7.96
CA ASN A 37 2.71 13.42 7.41
C ASN A 37 2.30 12.23 8.27
N HIS A 38 1.17 12.38 8.97
CA HIS A 38 0.65 11.36 9.87
C HIS A 38 -0.69 10.88 9.34
N PHE A 39 -0.85 9.58 9.17
CA PHE A 39 -2.10 8.99 8.71
C PHE A 39 -2.21 7.54 9.14
N TYR A 40 -3.40 6.97 9.07
CA TYR A 40 -3.60 5.54 9.15
C TYR A 40 -4.58 5.09 8.09
N MET A 41 -4.51 3.81 7.73
CA MET A 41 -5.51 3.15 6.89
C MET A 41 -6.23 2.08 7.71
N GLU A 42 -7.54 2.21 7.84
CA GLU A 42 -8.41 1.16 8.36
C GLU A 42 -8.84 0.24 7.21
N VAL A 43 -8.50 -1.05 7.30
CA VAL A 43 -8.92 -2.07 6.34
C VAL A 43 -9.87 -3.05 7.01
N LYS A 44 -11.10 -3.13 6.50
CA LYS A 44 -12.18 -3.96 7.04
C LYS A 44 -11.91 -5.44 6.83
N GLY A 45 -12.17 -6.21 7.88
CA GLY A 45 -12.20 -7.67 7.88
C GLY A 45 -12.17 -8.23 9.29
N LYS A 46 -12.51 -9.51 9.47
CA LYS A 46 -12.63 -10.17 10.79
C LYS A 46 -11.49 -11.13 11.08
N ASP A 47 -11.01 -11.88 10.09
CA ASP A 47 -9.75 -12.62 10.19
C ASP A 47 -8.62 -11.74 9.66
N LYS A 48 -7.59 -11.47 10.45
CA LYS A 48 -6.44 -10.64 10.05
C LYS A 48 -5.15 -11.33 10.48
N ARG A 49 -4.24 -11.54 9.54
CA ARG A 49 -2.92 -12.14 9.76
C ARG A 49 -1.84 -11.30 9.07
N THR A 50 -0.70 -11.13 9.72
CA THR A 50 0.51 -10.58 9.09
C THR A 50 1.20 -11.66 8.27
N THR A 51 1.91 -11.25 7.22
CA THR A 51 2.85 -12.13 6.50
C THR A 51 4.29 -11.82 6.90
N ASP A 52 5.25 -12.61 6.40
CA ASP A 52 6.68 -12.32 6.47
C ASP A 52 7.07 -11.10 5.63
N GLN A 53 6.33 -10.81 4.55
CA GLN A 53 6.48 -9.61 3.76
C GLN A 53 5.85 -8.39 4.47
N ALA A 54 6.66 -7.36 4.71
CA ALA A 54 6.20 -6.13 5.36
C ALA A 54 5.16 -5.39 4.51
N GLY A 55 4.11 -4.90 5.17
CA GLY A 55 3.00 -4.21 4.50
C GLY A 55 2.05 -5.15 3.75
N VAL A 56 2.27 -6.47 3.78
CA VAL A 56 1.36 -7.49 3.24
C VAL A 56 0.65 -8.20 4.39
N TYR A 57 -0.65 -8.41 4.21
CA TYR A 57 -1.56 -8.97 5.19
C TYR A 57 -2.50 -9.97 4.53
N ILE A 58 -3.03 -10.89 5.31
CA ILE A 58 -4.16 -11.73 4.92
C ILE A 58 -5.38 -11.25 5.72
N ILE A 59 -6.40 -10.75 5.03
CA ILE A 59 -7.64 -10.22 5.63
C ILE A 59 -8.85 -10.94 5.02
N ASP A 60 -9.63 -11.64 5.83
CA ASP A 60 -10.75 -12.49 5.39
C ASP A 60 -10.36 -13.40 4.21
N ASN A 61 -9.21 -14.08 4.34
CA ASN A 61 -8.61 -14.95 3.32
C ASN A 61 -8.21 -14.25 2.01
N ARG A 62 -8.02 -12.93 2.01
CA ARG A 62 -7.52 -12.13 0.88
C ARG A 62 -6.13 -11.61 1.16
N VAL A 63 -5.23 -11.72 0.19
CA VAL A 63 -3.92 -11.06 0.26
C VAL A 63 -4.11 -9.58 -0.03
N VAL A 64 -3.67 -8.73 0.89
CA VAL A 64 -3.80 -7.28 0.80
C VAL A 64 -2.47 -6.65 1.13
N GLN A 65 -1.98 -5.79 0.25
CA GLN A 65 -0.81 -4.96 0.53
C GLN A 65 -1.24 -3.52 0.75
N ILE A 66 -0.71 -2.90 1.80
CA ILE A 66 -0.88 -1.47 2.10
C ILE A 66 0.51 -0.84 2.01
N HIS A 67 0.64 0.21 1.21
CA HIS A 67 1.91 0.88 0.99
C HIS A 67 1.76 2.39 1.04
N ALA A 68 2.86 3.03 1.41
CA ALA A 68 3.04 4.47 1.39
C ALA A 68 4.41 4.78 0.77
N VAL A 69 4.44 5.60 -0.27
CA VAL A 69 5.65 5.91 -1.03
C VAL A 69 5.85 7.42 -1.05
N SER A 70 6.97 7.88 -0.51
CA SER A 70 7.36 9.30 -0.55
C SER A 70 7.64 9.75 -1.98
N LYS A 71 7.27 10.98 -2.32
CA LYS A 71 7.60 11.63 -3.59
C LYS A 71 9.08 11.60 -3.93
N ASP A 72 9.95 11.61 -2.93
CA ASP A 72 11.41 11.58 -3.12
C ASP A 72 11.90 10.27 -3.77
N LYS A 73 11.04 9.25 -3.85
CA LYS A 73 11.35 7.98 -4.53
C LYS A 73 11.10 8.03 -6.04
N PHE A 74 10.18 8.86 -6.49
CA PHE A 74 9.68 8.84 -7.87
C PHE A 74 9.66 10.21 -8.56
N LEU A 75 9.98 11.29 -7.86
CA LEU A 75 10.19 12.62 -8.44
C LEU A 75 11.68 12.98 -8.42
N GLU A 76 12.17 13.46 -9.56
CA GLU A 76 13.51 14.06 -9.67
C GLU A 76 13.56 15.45 -9.02
N ASP A 77 12.50 16.25 -9.20
CA ASP A 77 12.33 17.55 -8.55
C ASP A 77 11.18 17.49 -7.53
N THR A 78 11.54 17.38 -6.25
CA THR A 78 10.58 17.28 -5.13
C THR A 78 9.90 18.61 -4.80
N SER A 79 10.39 19.71 -5.37
CA SER A 79 9.80 21.06 -5.23
C SER A 79 8.68 21.33 -6.24
N GLN A 80 8.54 20.48 -7.27
CA GLN A 80 7.53 20.60 -8.29
C GLN A 80 6.11 20.56 -7.69
N VAL A 81 5.29 21.56 -8.04
CA VAL A 81 3.87 21.60 -7.66
C VAL A 81 3.06 20.83 -8.70
N LEU A 82 2.57 19.66 -8.32
CA LEU A 82 1.73 18.79 -9.16
C LEU A 82 0.30 18.75 -8.64
N THR A 83 -0.67 18.63 -9.55
CA THR A 83 -2.03 18.19 -9.20
C THR A 83 -1.98 16.76 -8.65
N THR A 84 -3.03 16.34 -7.93
CA THR A 84 -3.11 14.94 -7.43
C THR A 84 -3.01 13.92 -8.54
N LYS A 85 -3.65 14.19 -9.69
CA LYS A 85 -3.60 13.31 -10.87
C LYS A 85 -2.17 13.18 -11.38
N GLU A 86 -1.49 14.28 -11.69
CA GLU A 86 -0.12 14.25 -12.22
C GLU A 86 0.85 13.59 -11.22
N PHE A 87 0.67 13.83 -9.93
CA PHE A 87 1.48 13.22 -8.87
C PHE A 87 1.35 11.70 -8.86
N ILE A 88 0.12 11.18 -8.98
CA ILE A 88 -0.15 9.74 -9.06
C ILE A 88 0.35 9.16 -10.39
N GLU A 89 0.20 9.86 -11.51
CA GLU A 89 0.73 9.42 -12.82
C GLU A 89 2.25 9.23 -12.79
N LYS A 90 2.98 10.14 -12.13
CA LYS A 90 4.44 10.02 -11.93
C LYS A 90 4.80 8.78 -11.10
N TYR A 91 4.06 8.54 -10.01
CA TYR A 91 4.23 7.34 -9.21
C TYR A 91 3.97 6.06 -10.01
N ILE A 92 2.83 5.98 -10.72
CA ILE A 92 2.48 4.79 -11.52
C ILE A 92 3.54 4.55 -12.58
N LYS A 93 4.02 5.59 -13.26
CA LYS A 93 5.10 5.45 -14.24
C LYS A 93 6.37 4.88 -13.60
N TRP A 94 6.80 5.43 -12.47
CA TRP A 94 7.98 4.95 -11.77
C TRP A 94 7.86 3.48 -11.34
N GLU A 95 6.69 3.08 -10.82
CA GLU A 95 6.44 1.70 -10.42
C GLU A 95 6.39 0.75 -11.63
N VAL A 96 5.77 1.16 -12.74
CA VAL A 96 5.80 0.40 -14.01
C VAL A 96 7.23 0.20 -14.49
N ASP A 97 8.03 1.28 -14.56
CA ASP A 97 9.43 1.21 -14.98
C ASP A 97 10.24 0.25 -14.07
N TYR A 98 9.96 0.24 -12.76
CA TYR A 98 10.55 -0.68 -11.79
C TYR A 98 10.14 -2.14 -12.03
N ILE A 99 8.85 -2.40 -12.26
CA ILE A 99 8.33 -3.75 -12.53
C ILE A 99 8.91 -4.29 -13.84
N GLU A 100 8.87 -3.51 -14.92
CA GLU A 100 9.40 -3.91 -16.23
C GLU A 100 10.88 -4.26 -16.14
N SER A 101 11.66 -3.44 -15.40
CA SER A 101 13.09 -3.67 -15.19
C SER A 101 13.36 -4.90 -14.32
N SER A 102 12.55 -5.13 -13.29
CA SER A 102 12.76 -6.22 -12.32
C SER A 102 12.38 -7.58 -12.87
N PHE A 103 11.35 -7.65 -13.71
CA PHE A 103 10.79 -8.91 -14.20
C PHE A 103 11.01 -9.14 -15.70
N SER A 104 11.66 -8.20 -16.40
CA SER A 104 12.00 -8.31 -17.82
C SER A 104 10.79 -8.60 -18.73
N PHE A 105 9.62 -8.04 -18.41
CA PHE A 105 8.43 -8.11 -19.26
C PHE A 105 7.79 -6.73 -19.44
N ASN A 106 7.06 -6.54 -20.53
CA ASN A 106 6.30 -5.32 -20.78
C ASN A 106 4.99 -5.34 -20.00
N VAL A 107 4.76 -4.36 -19.15
CA VAL A 107 3.61 -4.32 -18.26
C VAL A 107 2.41 -3.78 -19.04
N ASN A 108 1.44 -4.66 -19.32
CA ASN A 108 0.13 -4.23 -19.81
C ASN A 108 -0.66 -3.57 -18.66
N SER A 109 -0.55 -2.24 -18.54
CA SER A 109 -1.17 -1.45 -17.47
C SER A 109 -2.41 -0.68 -17.93
N HIS A 110 -3.39 -0.55 -17.03
CA HIS A 110 -4.59 0.26 -17.22
C HIS A 110 -4.85 1.13 -15.99
N VAL A 111 -5.10 2.42 -16.19
CA VAL A 111 -5.33 3.40 -15.13
C VAL A 111 -6.66 4.13 -15.38
N GLU A 112 -7.47 4.22 -14.34
CA GLU A 112 -8.75 4.92 -14.31
C GLU A 112 -8.74 5.93 -13.14
N PHE A 113 -8.94 7.23 -13.43
CA PHE A 113 -9.02 8.27 -12.40
C PHE A 113 -10.47 8.51 -11.99
N LEU A 114 -10.73 8.44 -10.68
CA LEU A 114 -12.07 8.46 -10.10
C LEU A 114 -12.11 9.29 -8.81
N LYS A 115 -13.32 9.44 -8.26
CA LYS A 115 -13.55 9.94 -6.91
C LYS A 115 -13.97 8.78 -6.00
N SER A 116 -13.41 8.70 -4.80
CA SER A 116 -13.86 7.76 -3.76
C SER A 116 -15.25 8.15 -3.20
N LYS A 117 -15.86 7.32 -2.35
CA LYS A 117 -17.16 7.65 -1.74
C LYS A 117 -17.05 8.85 -0.79
N LYS A 118 -15.85 9.10 -0.24
CA LYS A 118 -15.51 10.31 0.53
C LYS A 118 -15.01 11.47 -0.32
N GLY A 119 -15.07 11.38 -1.65
CA GLY A 119 -14.69 12.45 -2.57
C GLY A 119 -13.19 12.64 -2.79
N ARG A 120 -12.34 11.70 -2.36
CA ARG A 120 -10.89 11.75 -2.61
C ARG A 120 -10.61 11.46 -4.08
N ASP A 121 -9.65 12.17 -4.66
CA ASP A 121 -9.10 11.80 -5.97
C ASP A 121 -8.30 10.50 -5.82
N ILE A 122 -8.68 9.49 -6.59
CA ILE A 122 -8.04 8.17 -6.58
C ILE A 122 -7.70 7.74 -8.00
N ALA A 123 -6.70 6.88 -8.13
CA ALA A 123 -6.48 6.09 -9.33
C ALA A 123 -6.75 4.62 -9.01
N PHE A 124 -7.60 3.99 -9.82
CA PHE A 124 -7.65 2.54 -9.92
C PHE A 124 -6.68 2.11 -11.01
N TRP A 125 -5.65 1.37 -10.62
CA TRP A 125 -4.59 0.93 -11.52
C TRP A 125 -4.49 -0.58 -11.50
N THR A 126 -4.43 -1.19 -12.67
CA THR A 126 -4.24 -2.63 -12.81
C THR A 126 -3.15 -2.95 -13.79
N TYR A 127 -2.48 -4.09 -13.61
CA TYR A 127 -1.64 -4.66 -14.65
C TYR A 127 -1.68 -6.19 -14.67
N ASP A 128 -1.38 -6.75 -15.83
CA ASP A 128 -1.32 -8.20 -16.05
C ASP A 128 -0.04 -8.78 -15.44
N MET A 129 -0.19 -9.85 -14.66
CA MET A 129 0.96 -10.61 -14.18
C MET A 129 1.47 -11.53 -15.29
N PRO A 130 2.79 -11.73 -15.41
CA PRO A 130 3.34 -12.65 -16.40
C PRO A 130 2.85 -14.07 -16.12
N ALA A 131 2.54 -14.82 -17.18
CA ALA A 131 2.11 -16.20 -17.03
C ALA A 131 3.24 -17.03 -16.40
N GLY A 132 2.94 -17.67 -15.27
CA GLY A 132 3.87 -18.59 -14.60
C GLY A 132 4.61 -18.02 -13.38
N GLU A 133 4.57 -16.71 -13.10
CA GLU A 133 5.21 -16.12 -11.92
C GLU A 133 4.53 -14.83 -11.39
N PRO A 134 4.64 -14.51 -10.08
CA PRO A 134 5.09 -15.37 -8.99
C PRO A 134 3.93 -16.22 -8.45
N GLU A 135 4.27 -17.45 -8.09
CA GLU A 135 3.40 -18.34 -7.34
C GLU A 135 3.27 -17.82 -5.89
N VAL A 136 2.09 -17.35 -5.49
CA VAL A 136 1.84 -17.00 -4.08
C VAL A 136 1.68 -18.32 -3.31
N LYS A 137 2.61 -18.60 -2.38
CA LYS A 137 2.49 -19.72 -1.44
C LYS A 137 1.32 -19.44 -0.50
N THR A 138 0.21 -20.12 -0.74
CA THR A 138 -0.86 -20.21 0.26
C THR A 138 -0.41 -21.17 1.37
N ASP A 139 -1.10 -21.13 2.51
CA ASP A 139 -0.94 -22.08 3.62
C ASP A 139 -1.15 -23.55 3.22
N SER A 140 -1.69 -23.77 2.01
CA SER A 140 -1.81 -25.06 1.34
C SER A 140 -0.76 -25.15 0.23
N THR A 141 -0.22 -26.34 -0.05
CA THR A 141 0.80 -26.65 -1.09
C THR A 141 0.36 -26.39 -2.54
N VAL A 142 -0.57 -25.46 -2.78
CA VAL A 142 -1.20 -25.12 -4.05
C VAL A 142 -0.75 -23.72 -4.44
N THR A 143 -0.06 -23.64 -5.57
CA THR A 143 0.32 -22.39 -6.21
C THR A 143 -0.85 -21.95 -7.09
N THR A 144 -1.44 -20.79 -6.80
CA THR A 144 -2.49 -20.24 -7.66
C THR A 144 -1.87 -19.12 -8.49
N PRO A 145 -1.88 -19.22 -9.83
CA PRO A 145 -1.32 -18.18 -10.68
C PRO A 145 -2.09 -16.87 -10.45
N THR A 146 -1.34 -15.81 -10.22
CA THR A 146 -1.90 -14.45 -10.19
C THR A 146 -2.16 -14.02 -11.63
N GLN A 147 -3.36 -13.51 -11.91
CA GLN A 147 -3.73 -13.03 -13.25
C GLN A 147 -3.42 -11.55 -13.41
N LYS A 148 -3.73 -10.75 -12.38
CA LYS A 148 -3.54 -9.30 -12.38
C LYS A 148 -3.16 -8.82 -10.98
N GLN A 149 -2.54 -7.65 -10.90
CA GLN A 149 -2.48 -6.86 -9.68
C GLN A 149 -3.44 -5.68 -9.79
N LEU A 150 -4.21 -5.44 -8.73
CA LEU A 150 -5.21 -4.36 -8.66
C LEU A 150 -4.83 -3.41 -7.53
N PHE A 151 -4.72 -2.13 -7.84
CA PHE A 151 -4.35 -1.06 -6.92
C PHE A 151 -5.46 -0.02 -6.86
N VAL A 152 -5.72 0.51 -5.67
CA VAL A 152 -6.38 1.81 -5.50
C VAL A 152 -5.42 2.70 -4.73
N VAL A 153 -5.01 3.81 -5.35
CA VAL A 153 -4.03 4.73 -4.78
C VAL A 153 -4.59 6.15 -4.71
N THR A 154 -4.12 6.92 -3.74
CA THR A 154 -4.44 8.34 -3.55
C THR A 154 -3.22 9.10 -3.04
N ARG A 155 -3.31 10.43 -3.00
CA ARG A 155 -2.27 11.30 -2.47
C ARG A 155 -2.60 11.72 -1.05
N THR A 156 -1.61 11.67 -0.17
CA THR A 156 -1.62 12.39 1.12
C THR A 156 -0.33 13.19 1.25
N LYS A 157 -0.45 14.52 1.25
CA LYS A 157 0.68 15.47 1.21
C LYS A 157 1.76 15.06 0.20
N ASP A 158 2.91 14.59 0.69
CA ASP A 158 4.10 14.21 -0.09
C ASP A 158 4.18 12.71 -0.39
N PHE A 159 3.12 11.95 -0.16
CA PHE A 159 3.08 10.50 -0.32
C PHE A 159 1.98 10.07 -1.27
N VAL A 160 2.26 9.01 -2.04
CA VAL A 160 1.20 8.14 -2.57
C VAL A 160 0.92 7.06 -1.54
N VAL A 161 -0.34 6.88 -1.19
CA VAL A 161 -0.81 5.82 -0.30
C VAL A 161 -1.79 4.95 -1.05
N GLY A 162 -1.63 3.64 -0.91
CA GLY A 162 -2.39 2.68 -1.68
C GLY A 162 -2.71 1.42 -0.92
N ILE A 163 -3.79 0.79 -1.39
CA ILE A 163 -4.16 -0.58 -1.06
C ILE A 163 -4.18 -1.37 -2.37
N ASN A 164 -3.59 -2.57 -2.37
CA ASN A 164 -3.62 -3.44 -3.53
C ASN A 164 -3.90 -4.90 -3.14
N SER A 165 -4.32 -5.68 -4.13
CA SER A 165 -4.56 -7.12 -4.01
C SER A 165 -4.29 -7.79 -5.35
N PRO A 166 -3.68 -8.99 -5.36
CA PRO A 166 -3.67 -9.86 -6.53
C PRO A 166 -5.09 -10.32 -6.87
N LEU A 167 -5.32 -10.59 -8.15
CA LEU A 167 -6.47 -11.32 -8.67
C LEU A 167 -6.02 -12.75 -9.01
N PHE A 168 -6.55 -13.75 -8.31
CA PHE A 168 -6.31 -15.15 -8.63
C PHE A 168 -7.40 -15.72 -9.55
N GLN A 169 -7.13 -16.86 -10.18
CA GLN A 169 -8.05 -17.50 -11.12
C GLN A 169 -9.47 -17.77 -10.57
N LYS A 170 -9.59 -18.05 -9.26
CA LYS A 170 -10.88 -18.31 -8.60
C LYS A 170 -11.63 -17.04 -8.20
N ASP A 171 -10.97 -15.89 -8.26
CA ASP A 171 -11.54 -14.64 -7.78
C ASP A 171 -12.42 -13.98 -8.86
N GLN A 172 -13.31 -13.11 -8.40
CA GLN A 172 -14.12 -12.26 -9.26
C GLN A 172 -13.53 -10.85 -9.25
N PHE A 173 -13.23 -10.29 -10.43
CA PHE A 173 -12.60 -8.98 -10.58
C PHE A 173 -13.34 -7.88 -9.82
N ASP A 174 -14.67 -7.79 -9.99
CA ASP A 174 -15.49 -6.76 -9.35
C ASP A 174 -15.51 -6.89 -7.82
N ASN A 175 -15.42 -8.11 -7.28
CA ASN A 175 -15.36 -8.30 -5.84
C ASN A 175 -14.07 -7.71 -5.24
N ILE A 176 -12.94 -7.88 -5.93
CA ILE A 176 -11.66 -7.29 -5.48
C ILE A 176 -11.67 -5.78 -5.69
N LYS A 177 -12.10 -5.29 -6.87
CA LYS A 177 -12.21 -3.85 -7.18
C LYS A 177 -13.07 -3.13 -6.12
N ASN A 178 -14.25 -3.65 -5.81
CA ASN A 178 -15.14 -3.08 -4.79
C ASN A 178 -14.53 -3.12 -3.40
N TYR A 179 -13.86 -4.22 -3.03
CA TYR A 179 -13.16 -4.31 -1.75
C TYR A 179 -12.07 -3.23 -1.61
N LEU A 180 -11.26 -3.00 -2.64
CA LEU A 180 -10.21 -1.97 -2.59
C LEU A 180 -10.82 -0.56 -2.49
N PHE A 181 -11.89 -0.26 -3.24
CA PHE A 181 -12.59 1.02 -3.13
C PHE A 181 -13.25 1.24 -1.77
N ASP A 182 -13.80 0.20 -1.15
CA ASP A 182 -14.40 0.33 0.17
C ASP A 182 -13.36 0.62 1.26
N ASN A 183 -12.12 0.16 1.06
CA ASN A 183 -11.05 0.27 2.04
C ASN A 183 -10.15 1.50 1.83
N ILE A 184 -10.04 2.07 0.63
CA ILE A 184 -9.28 3.34 0.45
C ILE A 184 -9.91 4.49 1.25
N ASP A 185 -11.24 4.45 1.44
CA ASP A 185 -11.95 5.41 2.27
C ASP A 185 -11.66 5.24 3.78
N GLY A 186 -10.99 4.16 4.18
CA GLY A 186 -10.43 3.97 5.51
C GLY A 186 -9.18 4.80 5.80
N LEU A 187 -8.65 5.53 4.81
CA LEU A 187 -7.54 6.47 5.00
C LEU A 187 -7.98 7.68 5.83
N VAL A 188 -7.28 7.93 6.93
CA VAL A 188 -7.49 9.06 7.83
C VAL A 188 -6.17 9.78 8.06
N GLU A 189 -6.16 11.08 7.80
CA GLU A 189 -4.99 11.96 7.96
C GLU A 189 -5.06 12.69 9.29
N SER A 190 -3.90 12.95 9.89
CA SER A 190 -3.75 13.67 11.15
C SER A 190 -2.73 14.80 11.00
N ASN A 191 -3.02 15.94 11.62
CA ASN A 191 -2.10 17.07 11.71
C ASN A 191 -1.05 16.91 12.82
N LYS A 192 -1.16 15.85 13.62
CA LYS A 192 -0.24 15.51 14.71
C LYS A 192 0.14 14.04 14.60
N GLU A 193 1.27 13.69 15.20
CA GLU A 193 1.63 12.29 15.38
C GLU A 193 0.49 11.52 16.03
N ILE A 194 0.23 10.33 15.50
CA ILE A 194 -0.83 9.44 15.98
C ILE A 194 -0.25 8.66 17.17
N ASP A 195 -0.81 8.88 18.35
CA ASP A 195 -0.55 8.06 19.52
C ASP A 195 -1.27 6.70 19.38
N LEU A 196 -0.49 5.61 19.37
CA LEU A 196 -1.01 4.26 19.14
C LEU A 196 -1.91 3.79 20.29
N ASP A 197 -1.61 4.16 21.53
CA ASP A 197 -2.38 3.74 22.71
C ASP A 197 -3.71 4.49 22.78
N GLU A 198 -3.71 5.79 22.52
CA GLU A 198 -4.92 6.59 22.42
C GLU A 198 -5.81 6.10 21.27
N LEU A 199 -5.21 5.84 20.10
CA LEU A 199 -5.95 5.31 18.96
C LEU A 199 -6.54 3.93 19.28
N ASN A 200 -5.76 3.02 19.88
CA ASN A 200 -6.22 1.69 20.27
C ASN A 200 -7.38 1.76 21.26
N LYS A 201 -7.26 2.59 22.31
CA LYS A 201 -8.36 2.82 23.27
C LYS A 201 -9.60 3.36 22.56
N LYS A 202 -9.45 4.33 21.64
CA LYS A 202 -10.58 4.91 20.91
C LYS A 202 -11.32 3.88 20.05
N VAL A 203 -10.60 3.00 19.35
CA VAL A 203 -11.21 2.07 18.40
C VAL A 203 -11.70 0.77 19.04
N ASN A 204 -11.15 0.38 20.19
CA ASN A 204 -11.50 -0.88 20.87
C ASN A 204 -12.30 -0.71 22.17
N ASN A 205 -12.35 0.48 22.80
CA ASN A 205 -13.12 0.72 24.03
C ASN A 205 -14.47 1.44 23.81
N VAL A 206 -15.07 1.28 22.63
CA VAL A 206 -16.46 1.73 22.38
C VAL A 206 -17.42 0.76 23.09
N GLY A 207 -17.46 0.84 24.42
CA GLY A 207 -18.26 -0.05 25.28
C GLY A 207 -18.14 0.19 26.80
N ALA A 208 -17.48 1.25 27.26
CA ALA A 208 -17.47 1.67 28.66
C ALA A 208 -18.24 2.99 28.84
N GLN A 209 -19.51 3.01 28.44
CA GLN A 209 -20.53 3.95 28.89
C GLN A 209 -21.85 3.21 29.08
#